data_AF-A0A3Q0ITA2-F1
#
_entry.id   AF-A0A3Q0ITA2-F1
#
_cell.length_a   1.000
_cell.length_b   1.000
_cell.length_c   1.000
_cell.angle_alpha   90.00
_cell.angle_beta   90.00
_cell.angle_gamma   90.00
#
_symmetry.space_group_name_H-M   'P 1'
#
loop_
_entity.id
_entity.type
_entity.pdbx_description
1 polymer ?
#
loop_
_entity_poly.entity_id
_entity_poly.type
_entity_poly.pdbx_seq_one_letter_code
_entity_poly.pdbx_strand_id
1 'polypeptide(L)'
;MFPGTNYWRNRILKVAKGFADKFTFAISAKDDFQHELNEFGFDYVPSDKPLVFVRAEDGKKYAMKDEFSVENLESFLTKVVAGEVDPYIKSEPVPEDNSGPVKVAVAKNFDEVVTNNEKDVLVEFYAPWCGHCKKLTPVYEEVGEKVSSSN
;
A
#
# COMPACT_ATOMS: atom_id res chain seq x y z
N MET A 1 24.99 -18.57 10.72
CA MET A 1 24.65 -17.26 11.31
C MET A 1 25.53 -16.21 10.66
N PHE A 2 24.98 -15.41 9.75
CA PHE A 2 25.76 -14.47 8.94
C PHE A 2 26.18 -13.25 9.77
N PRO A 3 27.47 -12.86 9.81
CA PRO A 3 27.99 -11.80 10.70
C PRO A 3 27.32 -10.43 10.51
N GLY A 4 26.70 -10.14 9.36
CA GLY A 4 25.91 -8.92 9.12
C GLY A 4 24.58 -8.84 9.88
N THR A 5 23.98 -9.97 10.27
CA THR A 5 22.67 -9.97 10.96
C THR A 5 22.71 -9.37 12.36
N ASN A 6 23.81 -9.58 13.10
CA ASN A 6 24.00 -9.00 14.43
C ASN A 6 24.17 -7.47 14.39
N TYR A 7 24.75 -6.93 13.30
CA TYR A 7 24.93 -5.50 13.11
C TYR A 7 23.60 -4.75 13.01
N TRP A 8 22.65 -5.29 12.24
CA TRP A 8 21.30 -4.72 12.10
C TRP A 8 20.47 -4.96 13.35
N ARG A 9 20.51 -6.17 13.91
CA ARG A 9 19.78 -6.52 15.13
C ARG A 9 20.07 -5.56 16.29
N ASN A 10 21.34 -5.25 16.56
CA ASN A 10 21.71 -4.37 17.67
C ASN A 10 21.20 -2.93 17.48
N ARG A 11 21.14 -2.43 16.24
CA ARG A 11 20.59 -1.11 15.93
C ARG A 11 19.08 -1.07 16.10
N ILE A 12 18.38 -2.08 15.58
CA ILE A 12 16.93 -2.21 15.73
C ILE A 12 16.58 -2.34 17.22
N LEU A 13 17.30 -3.15 17.99
CA LEU A 13 17.08 -3.30 19.42
C LEU A 13 17.29 -2.00 20.21
N LYS A 14 18.18 -1.11 19.76
CA LYS A 14 18.38 0.19 20.42
C LYS A 14 17.12 1.05 20.34
N VAL A 15 16.48 1.11 19.17
CA VAL A 15 15.23 1.85 18.96
C VAL A 15 14.07 1.10 19.62
N ALA A 16 13.98 -0.22 19.43
CA ALA A 16 12.88 -1.04 19.93
C ALA A 16 12.66 -0.90 21.45
N LYS A 17 13.74 -0.70 22.23
CA LYS A 17 13.63 -0.45 23.68
C LYS A 17 12.78 0.77 24.03
N GLY A 18 12.80 1.82 23.21
CA GLY A 18 12.01 3.03 23.42
C GLY A 18 10.54 2.91 23.00
N PHE A 19 10.19 1.81 22.32
CA PHE A 19 8.88 1.59 21.70
C PHE A 19 8.27 0.22 22.07
N ALA A 20 8.83 -0.46 23.08
CA ALA A 20 8.48 -1.83 23.44
C ALA A 20 7.05 -1.96 24.01
N ASP A 21 6.48 -0.85 24.47
CA ASP A 21 5.09 -0.72 24.93
C ASP A 21 4.10 -0.56 23.77
N LYS A 22 4.56 -0.15 22.58
CA LYS A 22 3.71 0.18 21.43
C LYS A 22 3.85 -0.80 20.26
N PHE A 23 5.02 -1.40 20.09
CA PHE A 23 5.33 -2.24 18.95
C PHE A 23 5.99 -3.56 19.36
N THR A 24 5.59 -4.63 18.66
CA THR A 24 6.34 -5.89 18.66
C THR A 24 7.29 -5.90 17.47
N PHE A 25 8.57 -6.17 17.73
CA PHE A 25 9.62 -6.17 16.71
C PHE A 25 10.01 -7.60 16.34
N ALA A 26 10.13 -7.87 15.04
CA ALA A 26 10.68 -9.10 14.50
C ALA A 26 11.68 -8.79 13.38
N ILE A 27 12.65 -9.67 13.18
CA ILE A 27 13.62 -9.60 12.08
C ILE A 27 13.56 -10.93 11.35
N SER A 28 13.37 -10.88 10.04
CA SER A 28 13.33 -12.05 9.18
C SER A 28 14.32 -11.92 8.02
N ALA A 29 14.67 -13.06 7.42
CA ALA A 29 15.45 -13.08 6.19
C ALA A 29 14.55 -12.74 5.00
N LYS A 30 15.01 -11.86 4.10
CA LYS A 30 14.23 -11.45 2.92
C LYS A 30 13.87 -12.64 2.02
N ASP A 31 14.80 -13.59 1.86
CA ASP A 31 14.65 -14.74 0.97
C ASP A 31 13.58 -15.73 1.47
N ASP A 32 13.44 -15.88 2.80
CA ASP A 32 12.46 -16.79 3.41
C ASP A 32 11.04 -16.21 3.42
N PHE A 33 10.92 -14.87 3.38
CA PHE A 33 9.65 -14.15 3.55
C PHE A 33 9.28 -13.30 2.33
N GLN A 34 9.69 -13.71 1.13
CA GLN A 34 9.39 -13.00 -0.12
C GLN A 34 7.88 -12.77 -0.33
N HIS A 35 7.02 -13.73 0.05
CA HIS A 35 5.56 -13.56 -0.05
C HIS A 35 5.05 -12.39 0.81
N GLU A 36 5.61 -12.20 2.01
CA GLU A 36 5.26 -11.07 2.88
C GLU A 36 5.70 -9.74 2.25
N LEU A 37 6.89 -9.72 1.63
CA LEU A 37 7.41 -8.53 0.93
C LEU A 37 6.52 -8.12 -0.26
N ASN A 38 6.00 -9.10 -0.99
CA ASN A 38 5.07 -8.85 -2.10
C ASN A 38 3.77 -8.16 -1.63
N GLU A 39 3.32 -8.41 -0.40
CA GLU A 39 2.17 -7.71 0.17
C GLU A 39 2.42 -6.21 0.40
N PHE A 40 3.68 -5.82 0.54
CA PHE A 40 4.14 -4.43 0.60
C PHE A 40 4.61 -3.91 -0.77
N GLY A 41 4.43 -4.69 -1.84
CA GLY A 41 4.77 -4.31 -3.21
C GLY A 41 6.24 -4.47 -3.58
N PHE A 42 6.98 -5.30 -2.84
CA PHE A 42 8.41 -5.57 -3.11
C PHE A 42 8.59 -6.95 -3.73
N ASP A 43 8.56 -7.02 -5.06
CA ASP A 43 8.82 -8.26 -5.81
C ASP A 43 10.31 -8.64 -5.84
N TYR A 44 11.20 -7.67 -5.62
CA TYR A 44 12.65 -7.86 -5.52
C TYR A 44 13.29 -6.79 -4.65
N VAL A 45 14.24 -7.20 -3.80
CA VAL A 45 14.98 -6.30 -2.91
C VAL A 45 16.47 -6.32 -3.27
N PRO A 46 16.94 -5.32 -4.06
CA PRO A 46 18.32 -5.28 -4.55
C PRO A 46 19.33 -4.92 -3.46
N SER A 47 18.88 -4.33 -2.35
CA SER A 47 19.74 -3.85 -1.28
C SER A 47 19.91 -4.87 -0.16
N ASP A 48 21.04 -4.82 0.53
CA ASP A 48 21.30 -5.55 1.78
C ASP A 48 20.88 -4.76 3.02
N LYS A 49 20.41 -3.51 2.83
CA LYS A 49 19.87 -2.71 3.92
C LYS A 49 18.48 -3.23 4.30
N PRO A 50 18.13 -3.26 5.60
CA PRO A 50 16.83 -3.71 6.04
C PRO A 50 15.69 -2.86 5.47
N LEU A 51 14.61 -3.51 5.04
CA LEU A 51 13.34 -2.84 4.83
C LEU A 51 12.54 -2.89 6.14
N VAL A 52 11.76 -1.84 6.41
CA VAL A 52 10.98 -1.73 7.64
C VAL A 52 9.51 -1.60 7.29
N PHE A 53 8.72 -2.48 7.89
CA PHE A 53 7.29 -2.54 7.73
C PHE A 53 6.62 -2.61 9.10
N VAL A 54 5.45 -2.00 9.22
CA VAL A 54 4.57 -2.12 10.38
C VAL A 54 3.25 -2.69 9.92
N ARG A 55 2.73 -3.67 10.66
CA ARG A 55 1.35 -4.13 10.59
C ARG A 55 0.65 -3.71 11.88
N ALA A 56 -0.34 -2.84 11.76
CA ALA A 56 -1.18 -2.44 12.88
C ALA A 56 -2.29 -3.46 13.14
N GLU A 57 -2.86 -3.46 14.34
CA GLU A 57 -3.93 -4.38 14.75
C GLU A 57 -5.21 -4.19 13.93
N ASP A 58 -5.44 -2.99 13.40
CA ASP A 58 -6.56 -2.66 12.52
C ASP A 58 -6.36 -3.15 11.07
N GLY A 59 -5.27 -3.88 10.80
CA GLY A 59 -4.92 -4.40 9.49
C GLY A 59 -4.22 -3.39 8.58
N LYS A 60 -4.03 -2.13 9.01
CA LYS A 60 -3.26 -1.16 8.24
C LYS A 60 -1.79 -1.57 8.18
N LYS A 61 -1.23 -1.39 6.99
CA LYS A 61 0.15 -1.69 6.68
C LYS A 61 0.89 -0.36 6.50
N TYR A 62 2.11 -0.24 7.01
CA TYR A 62 2.95 0.93 6.80
C TYR A 62 4.32 0.47 6.33
N ALA A 63 4.89 1.19 5.37
CA ALA A 63 6.21 0.92 4.83
C ALA A 63 7.09 2.16 4.98
N MET A 64 8.28 1.98 5.54
CA MET A 64 9.27 3.05 5.60
C MET A 64 9.83 3.27 4.18
N LYS A 65 9.70 4.50 3.67
CA LYS A 65 10.17 4.86 2.33
C LYS A 65 11.65 5.23 2.31
N ASP A 66 12.14 5.78 3.41
CA ASP A 66 13.53 6.18 3.56
C ASP A 66 14.46 4.99 3.75
N GLU A 67 15.73 5.18 3.41
CA GLU A 67 16.75 4.17 3.64
C GLU A 67 16.95 3.92 5.15
N PHE A 68 17.21 2.66 5.53
CA PHE A 68 17.37 2.30 6.93
C PHE A 68 18.51 3.05 7.62
N SER A 69 18.15 3.82 8.65
CA SER A 69 19.05 4.38 9.66
C SER A 69 18.34 4.33 11.02
N VAL A 70 19.09 4.48 12.11
CA VAL A 70 18.51 4.50 13.47
C VAL A 70 17.55 5.69 13.61
N GLU A 71 17.92 6.84 13.07
CA GLU A 71 17.14 8.08 13.12
C GLU A 71 15.87 7.97 12.27
N ASN A 72 15.97 7.40 11.06
CA ASN A 72 14.81 7.21 10.18
C ASN A 72 13.83 6.20 10.76
N LEU A 73 14.33 5.13 11.38
CA LEU A 73 13.49 4.14 12.06
C LEU A 73 12.71 4.78 13.22
N GLU A 74 13.39 5.54 14.06
CA GLU A 74 12.77 6.23 15.20
C GLU A 74 11.73 7.27 14.76
N SER A 75 12.07 8.07 13.74
CA SER A 75 11.15 9.04 13.13
C SER A 75 9.93 8.35 12.51
N PHE A 76 10.14 7.27 11.76
CA PHE A 76 9.06 6.50 11.14
C PHE A 76 8.10 5.93 12.19
N LEU A 77 8.61 5.26 13.23
CA LEU A 77 7.77 4.70 14.30
C LEU A 77 7.00 5.79 15.05
N THR A 78 7.64 6.94 15.31
CA THR A 78 6.98 8.09 15.94
C THR A 78 5.82 8.60 15.09
N LYS A 79 6.04 8.77 13.78
CA LYS A 79 5.00 9.22 12.85
C LYS A 79 3.86 8.21 12.71
N VAL A 80 4.17 6.90 12.75
CA VAL A 80 3.14 5.85 12.73
C VAL A 80 2.25 5.95 13.97
N VAL A 81 2.83 6.11 15.16
CA VAL A 81 2.06 6.32 16.40
C VAL A 81 1.25 7.62 16.37
N ALA A 82 1.80 8.68 15.77
CA ALA A 82 1.12 9.96 15.61
C ALA A 82 0.00 9.94 14.54
N GLY A 83 -0.09 8.88 13.73
CA GLY A 83 -1.04 8.81 12.61
C GLY A 83 -0.66 9.68 11.41
N GLU A 84 0.60 10.10 11.31
CA GLU A 84 1.12 10.99 10.26
C GLU A 84 1.67 10.24 9.05
N VAL A 85 1.61 8.90 9.06
CA VAL A 85 2.03 8.07 7.93
C VAL A 85 0.80 7.52 7.23
N ASP A 86 0.71 7.73 5.93
CA ASP A 86 -0.32 7.09 5.13
C ASP A 86 -0.12 5.56 5.09
N PRO A 87 -1.19 4.77 5.29
CA PRO A 87 -1.10 3.33 5.16
C PRO A 87 -0.69 2.96 3.73
N TYR A 88 0.20 1.97 3.63
CA TYR A 88 0.51 1.31 2.39
C TYR A 88 -0.73 0.57 1.87
N ILE A 89 -1.13 0.92 0.66
CA ILE A 89 -2.18 0.24 -0.10
C ILE A 89 -1.61 -0.04 -1.49
N LYS A 90 -1.77 -1.28 -1.97
CA LYS A 90 -1.41 -1.64 -3.33
C LYS A 90 -2.35 -0.94 -4.30
N SER A 91 -1.86 0.14 -4.91
CA SER A 91 -2.63 0.98 -5.82
C SER A 91 -1.77 1.35 -7.01
N GLU A 92 -2.38 1.37 -8.18
CA GLU A 92 -1.88 2.14 -9.32
C GLU A 92 -1.85 3.64 -8.98
N PRO A 93 -1.06 4.45 -9.70
CA PRO A 93 -1.15 5.90 -9.59
C PRO A 93 -2.58 6.36 -9.93
N VAL A 94 -3.03 7.41 -9.25
CA VAL A 94 -4.29 8.05 -9.61
C VAL A 94 -4.11 8.63 -11.02
N PRO A 95 -5.02 8.33 -11.97
CA PRO A 95 -4.90 8.84 -13.34
C PRO A 95 -4.97 10.36 -13.37
N GLU A 96 -4.12 11.00 -14.19
CA GLU A 96 -4.05 12.47 -14.32
C GLU A 96 -5.33 13.04 -14.95
N ASP A 97 -5.93 12.31 -15.89
CA ASP A 97 -7.22 12.62 -16.48
C ASP A 97 -8.22 11.51 -16.18
N ASN A 98 -9.29 11.89 -15.49
CA ASN A 98 -10.42 11.03 -15.16
C ASN A 98 -11.75 11.65 -15.58
N SER A 99 -11.75 12.44 -16.66
CA SER A 99 -12.93 13.19 -17.13
C SER A 99 -13.91 12.37 -17.98
N GLY A 100 -13.52 11.16 -18.41
CA GLY A 100 -14.32 10.30 -19.28
C GLY A 100 -15.69 9.85 -18.72
N PRO A 101 -16.51 9.20 -19.57
CA PRO A 101 -17.85 8.71 -19.22
C PRO A 101 -17.83 7.62 -18.15
N VAL A 102 -16.74 6.87 -18.08
CA VAL A 102 -16.46 5.90 -17.02
C VAL A 102 -15.27 6.42 -16.22
N LYS A 103 -15.44 6.55 -14.90
CA LYS A 103 -14.36 6.97 -14.00
C LYS A 103 -13.48 5.78 -13.65
N VAL A 104 -12.17 5.97 -13.73
CA VAL A 104 -11.17 5.00 -13.29
C VAL A 104 -10.97 5.16 -11.78
N ALA A 105 -11.26 4.08 -11.05
CA ALA A 105 -11.02 3.98 -9.62
C ALA A 105 -9.81 3.08 -9.34
N VAL A 106 -8.83 3.63 -8.64
CA VAL A 106 -7.68 2.93 -8.06
C VAL A 106 -7.80 2.97 -6.55
N ALA A 107 -7.09 2.11 -5.82
CA ALA A 107 -7.26 2.02 -4.37
C ALA A 107 -6.99 3.35 -3.62
N LYS A 108 -6.17 4.25 -4.17
CA LYS A 108 -5.91 5.59 -3.61
C LYS A 108 -7.05 6.61 -3.75
N ASN A 109 -7.88 6.52 -4.79
CA ASN A 109 -9.01 7.44 -5.00
C ASN A 109 -10.37 6.73 -4.84
N PHE A 110 -10.38 5.46 -4.45
CA PHE A 110 -11.59 4.65 -4.36
C PHE A 110 -12.61 5.27 -3.40
N ASP A 111 -12.16 5.72 -2.23
CA ASP A 111 -13.07 6.35 -1.26
C ASP A 111 -13.68 7.64 -1.80
N GLU A 112 -12.93 8.45 -2.53
CA GLU A 112 -13.44 9.69 -3.14
C GLU A 112 -14.42 9.39 -4.28
N VAL A 113 -14.08 8.43 -5.15
CA VAL A 113 -14.83 8.14 -6.38
C VAL A 113 -16.05 7.25 -6.12
N VAL A 114 -16.02 6.41 -5.09
CA VAL A 114 -17.02 5.34 -4.88
C VAL A 114 -17.73 5.45 -3.54
N THR A 115 -16.99 5.54 -2.43
CA THR A 115 -17.58 5.38 -1.07
C THR A 115 -18.19 6.67 -0.53
N ASN A 116 -17.45 7.79 -0.65
CA ASN A 116 -17.74 9.08 -0.04
C ASN A 116 -18.10 10.12 -1.10
N ASN A 117 -18.95 9.74 -2.05
CA ASN A 117 -19.57 10.69 -2.97
C ASN A 117 -21.08 10.75 -2.71
N GLU A 118 -21.70 11.84 -3.15
CA GLU A 118 -23.15 12.07 -2.96
C GLU A 118 -24.01 11.40 -4.06
N LYS A 119 -23.44 10.48 -4.84
CA LYS A 119 -24.08 9.88 -6.03
C LYS A 119 -24.24 8.36 -5.87
N ASP A 120 -25.18 7.81 -6.62
CA ASP A 120 -25.25 6.36 -6.80
C ASP A 120 -24.14 5.93 -7.76
N VAL A 121 -23.27 5.01 -7.31
CA VAL A 121 -22.12 4.55 -8.10
C VAL A 121 -22.24 3.07 -8.41
N LEU A 122 -22.20 2.75 -9.71
CA LEU A 122 -21.98 1.40 -10.21
C LEU A 122 -20.48 1.21 -10.47
N VAL A 123 -19.89 0.18 -9.88
CA VAL A 123 -18.46 -0.14 -10.01
C VAL A 123 -18.27 -1.51 -10.65
N GLU A 124 -17.44 -1.57 -11.70
CA GLU A 124 -16.96 -2.82 -12.29
C GLU A 124 -15.56 -3.15 -11.76
N PHE A 125 -15.44 -4.21 -10.97
CA PHE A 125 -14.13 -4.80 -10.66
C PHE A 125 -13.75 -5.78 -11.77
N TYR A 126 -12.71 -5.43 -12.53
CA TYR A 126 -12.26 -6.22 -13.68
C TYR A 126 -10.83 -6.73 -13.52
N ALA A 127 -10.48 -7.72 -14.34
CA ALA A 127 -9.10 -8.17 -14.51
C ALA A 127 -8.69 -8.02 -15.99
N PRO A 128 -7.47 -7.52 -16.30
CA PRO A 128 -7.05 -7.21 -17.67
C PRO A 128 -6.93 -8.46 -18.57
N TRP A 129 -6.83 -9.64 -17.96
CA TRP A 129 -6.77 -10.93 -18.65
C TRP A 129 -8.14 -11.63 -18.75
N CYS A 130 -9.20 -11.09 -18.14
CA CYS A 130 -10.53 -11.69 -18.18
C CYS A 130 -11.23 -11.38 -19.51
N GLY A 131 -11.52 -12.42 -20.30
CA GLY A 131 -12.23 -12.27 -21.58
C GLY A 131 -13.68 -11.79 -21.45
N HIS A 132 -14.35 -12.06 -20.32
CA HIS A 132 -15.71 -11.56 -20.08
C HIS A 132 -15.74 -10.06 -19.84
N CYS A 133 -14.80 -9.53 -19.04
CA CYS A 133 -14.68 -8.09 -18.79
C CYS A 133 -14.42 -7.32 -20.09
N LYS A 134 -13.52 -7.83 -20.96
CA LYS A 134 -13.24 -7.20 -22.26
C LYS A 134 -14.47 -7.09 -23.17
N LYS A 135 -15.41 -8.03 -23.06
CA LYS A 135 -16.68 -7.97 -23.80
C LYS A 135 -17.67 -6.98 -23.18
N LEU A 136 -17.58 -6.76 -21.86
CA LEU A 136 -18.43 -5.83 -21.12
C LEU A 136 -17.99 -4.37 -21.29
N THR A 137 -16.69 -4.10 -21.43
CA THR A 137 -16.12 -2.76 -21.59
C THR A 137 -16.91 -1.83 -22.52
N PRO A 138 -17.20 -2.18 -23.81
CA PRO A 138 -17.93 -1.28 -24.70
C PRO A 138 -19.37 -1.01 -24.24
N VAL A 139 -20.02 -1.99 -23.60
CA VAL A 139 -21.38 -1.83 -23.06
C VAL A 139 -21.36 -0.93 -21.82
N TYR A 140 -20.32 -1.06 -20.99
CA TYR A 140 -20.15 -0.25 -19.79
C TYR A 140 -19.86 1.23 -20.14
N GLU A 141 -19.07 1.47 -21.18
CA GLU A 141 -18.85 2.80 -21.74
C GLU A 141 -20.14 3.44 -22.27
N GLU A 142 -20.94 2.69 -23.04
CA GLU A 142 -22.25 3.17 -23.54
C GLU A 142 -23.20 3.56 -22.39
N VAL A 143 -23.21 2.78 -21.30
CA VAL A 143 -23.97 3.11 -20.09
C VAL A 143 -23.45 4.40 -19.47
N GLY A 144 -22.13 4.56 -19.33
CA GLY A 144 -21.50 5.78 -18.82
C GLY A 144 -21.88 7.03 -19.62
N GLU A 145 -21.88 6.94 -20.96
CA GLU A 145 -22.27 8.04 -21.85
C GLU A 145 -23.76 8.42 -21.71
N LYS A 146 -24.65 7.43 -21.58
CA LYS A 146 -26.08 7.68 -21.41
C LYS A 146 -26.41 8.32 -20.07
N VAL A 147 -25.74 7.89 -19.00
CA VAL A 147 -25.95 8.42 -17.65
C VAL A 147 -25.31 9.81 -17.50
N SER A 148 -24.19 10.09 -18.17
CA SER A 148 -23.59 11.44 -18.17
C SER A 148 -24.46 12.48 -18.86
N SER A 149 -25.22 12.07 -19.89
CA SER A 149 -26.14 12.93 -20.65
C SER A 149 -27.50 13.18 -19.97
N SER A 150 -27.80 12.45 -18.88
CA SER A 150 -29.10 12.47 -18.20
C SER A 150 -29.10 13.29 -16.89
N ASN A 151 -28.05 14.08 -16.65
CA ASN A 151 -27.89 14.97 -15.49
C ASN A 151 -27.99 16.45 -15.87
#